data_AF-A0A498G2L9-F1
#
_entry.id   AF-A0A498G2L9-F1
#
_cell.length_a   1.000
_cell.length_b   1.000
_cell.length_c   1.000
_cell.angle_alpha   90.00
_cell.angle_beta   90.00
_cell.angle_gamma   90.00
#
_symmetry.space_group_name_H-M   'P 1'
#
loop_
_entity.id
_entity.type
_entity.pdbx_description
1 polymer ?
#
loop_
_entity_poly.entity_id
_entity_poly.type
_entity_poly.pdbx_seq_one_letter_code
_entity_poly.pdbx_strand_id
1 'polypeptide(L)'
;MRIENATLADGRVVDVRVEDGTVEAVGDLDPDADEETADAEENLLLPGAIDVHVHFREPGFEHKETWETGARSAAAGGVTTVAEQPNTDPTTTDGASFDAKAERAAKSCIDYGINGGVTADWDPDSLLDRPLFALGEVFLADSTGDMGIEADLFSEAAERAGEAGVPVTVHA
;
A
#
# COMPACT_ATOMS: atom_id res chain seq x y z
N MET A 1 -18.90 7.88 13.51
CA MET A 1 -18.97 9.09 12.66
C MET A 1 -20.07 8.89 11.65
N ARG A 2 -20.82 9.94 11.32
CA ARG A 2 -21.75 9.97 10.19
C ARG A 2 -21.31 10.98 9.15
N ILE A 3 -21.16 10.52 7.91
CA ILE A 3 -20.99 11.37 6.74
C ILE A 3 -22.40 11.68 6.22
N GLU A 4 -22.78 12.95 6.19
CA GLU A 4 -24.13 13.39 5.83
C GLU A 4 -24.19 13.86 4.38
N ASN A 5 -25.36 13.73 3.72
CA ASN A 5 -25.61 14.26 2.38
C ASN A 5 -24.58 13.85 1.33
N ALA A 6 -24.09 12.62 1.36
CA ALA A 6 -23.12 12.12 0.39
C ALA A 6 -23.80 11.64 -0.89
N THR A 7 -23.30 12.06 -2.05
CA THR A 7 -23.74 11.50 -3.34
C THR A 7 -22.96 10.23 -3.65
N LEU A 8 -23.65 9.09 -3.83
CA LEU A 8 -23.02 7.84 -4.28
C LEU A 8 -22.84 7.80 -5.81
N ALA A 9 -22.02 6.88 -6.29
CA ALA A 9 -21.76 6.69 -7.73
C ALA A 9 -23.01 6.39 -8.58
N ASP A 10 -24.09 5.89 -7.96
CA ASP A 10 -25.38 5.65 -8.61
C ASP A 10 -26.32 6.88 -8.59
N GLY A 11 -25.87 8.01 -8.04
CA GLY A 11 -26.59 9.28 -7.98
C GLY A 11 -27.53 9.45 -6.79
N ARG A 12 -27.61 8.47 -5.88
CA ARG A 12 -28.38 8.64 -4.62
C ARG A 12 -27.64 9.57 -3.66
N VAL A 13 -28.38 10.45 -3.00
CA VAL A 13 -27.90 11.22 -1.84
C VAL A 13 -28.30 10.46 -0.57
N VAL A 14 -27.33 10.14 0.28
CA VAL A 14 -27.51 9.32 1.49
C VAL A 14 -26.56 9.78 2.60
N ASP A 15 -26.82 9.31 3.81
CA ASP A 15 -25.86 9.33 4.90
C ASP A 15 -25.12 7.99 4.98
N VAL A 16 -23.90 8.03 5.50
CA VAL A 16 -23.05 6.85 5.73
C VAL A 16 -22.55 6.87 7.18
N ARG A 17 -22.85 5.82 7.94
CA ARG A 17 -22.33 5.64 9.30
C ARG A 17 -21.11 4.74 9.30
N VAL A 18 -20.07 5.20 9.98
CA VAL A 18 -18.80 4.49 10.17
C VAL A 18 -18.54 4.31 11.67
N GLU A 19 -18.34 3.07 12.09
CA GLU A 19 -17.96 2.67 13.45
C GLU A 19 -16.75 1.74 13.39
N ASP A 20 -15.76 1.95 14.25
CA ASP A 20 -14.56 1.11 14.35
C ASP A 20 -13.89 0.76 13.00
N GLY A 21 -13.86 1.74 12.07
CA GLY A 21 -13.27 1.61 10.73
C GLY A 21 -14.13 0.84 9.71
N THR A 22 -15.36 0.46 10.07
CA THR A 22 -16.30 -0.28 9.20
C THR A 22 -17.50 0.59 8.85
N VAL A 23 -18.01 0.43 7.62
CA VAL A 23 -19.28 1.03 7.20
C VAL A 23 -20.43 0.21 7.78
N GLU A 24 -21.10 0.73 8.79
CA GLU A 24 -22.18 0.04 9.51
C GLU A 24 -23.54 0.20 8.81
N ALA A 25 -23.82 1.39 8.26
CA ALA A 25 -25.09 1.68 7.62
C ALA A 25 -24.95 2.72 6.50
N VAL A 26 -25.83 2.60 5.50
CA VAL A 26 -25.94 3.52 4.36
C VAL A 26 -27.42 3.76 4.07
N GLY A 27 -27.86 5.01 4.03
CA GLY A 27 -29.25 5.36 3.75
C GLY A 27 -29.69 6.68 4.37
N ASP A 28 -30.97 6.79 4.67
CA ASP A 28 -31.51 7.86 5.51
C ASP A 28 -31.35 7.42 6.97
N LEU A 29 -30.47 8.07 7.73
CA LEU A 29 -30.05 7.63 9.05
C LEU A 29 -30.48 8.63 10.11
N ASP A 30 -31.05 8.14 11.21
CA ASP A 30 -31.28 8.96 12.41
C ASP A 30 -29.96 9.21 13.15
N PRO A 31 -29.73 10.41 13.71
CA PRO A 31 -28.49 10.72 14.43
C PRO A 31 -28.40 9.93 15.75
N ASP A 32 -27.20 9.42 16.05
CA ASP A 32 -26.90 8.84 17.37
C ASP A 32 -26.44 9.92 18.36
N ALA A 33 -26.55 9.62 19.66
CA ALA A 33 -26.12 10.54 20.71
C ALA A 33 -24.60 10.75 20.67
N ASP A 34 -24.16 12.01 20.70
CA ASP A 34 -22.76 12.41 20.64
C ASP A 34 -22.00 11.90 19.38
N GLU A 35 -22.73 11.63 18.29
CA GLU A 35 -22.16 11.20 17.02
C GLU A 35 -21.39 12.35 16.34
N GLU A 36 -20.12 12.12 16.02
CA GLU A 36 -19.34 13.03 15.18
C GLU A 36 -19.91 13.02 13.75
N THR A 37 -20.17 14.22 13.20
CA THR A 37 -20.73 14.38 11.86
C THR A 37 -19.81 15.15 10.92
N ALA A 38 -19.87 14.83 9.63
CA ALA A 38 -19.24 15.55 8.55
C ALA A 38 -20.22 15.69 7.37
N ASP A 39 -20.61 16.91 7.03
CA ASP A 39 -21.49 17.16 5.87
C ASP A 39 -20.66 17.07 4.59
N ALA A 40 -21.05 16.17 3.68
CA ALA A 40 -20.42 16.00 2.37
C ALA A 40 -20.91 17.03 1.35
N GLU A 41 -21.92 17.85 1.67
CA GLU A 41 -22.44 18.91 0.80
C GLU A 41 -22.86 18.41 -0.60
N GLU A 42 -23.46 17.22 -0.68
CA GLU A 42 -23.82 16.52 -1.92
C GLU A 42 -22.62 16.19 -2.84
N ASN A 43 -21.38 16.30 -2.35
CA ASN A 43 -20.21 15.84 -3.08
C ASN A 43 -20.21 14.32 -3.25
N LEU A 44 -19.50 13.87 -4.28
CA LEU A 44 -19.37 12.45 -4.60
C LEU A 44 -18.52 11.74 -3.53
N LEU A 45 -19.12 10.77 -2.84
CA LEU A 45 -18.42 9.87 -1.94
C LEU A 45 -18.01 8.60 -2.69
N LEU A 46 -16.71 8.36 -2.76
CA LEU A 46 -16.11 7.19 -3.38
C LEU A 46 -15.40 6.34 -2.34
N PRO A 47 -15.24 5.02 -2.58
CA PRO A 47 -14.25 4.24 -1.87
C PRO A 47 -12.88 4.90 -2.00
N GLY A 48 -12.09 4.85 -0.93
CA GLY A 48 -10.69 5.30 -0.99
C GLY A 48 -9.92 4.52 -2.05
N ALA A 49 -9.08 5.23 -2.80
CA ALA A 49 -8.30 4.62 -3.87
C ALA A 49 -7.18 3.74 -3.30
N ILE A 50 -6.84 2.67 -4.03
CA ILE A 50 -5.70 1.79 -3.74
C ILE A 50 -4.64 2.03 -4.81
N ASP A 51 -3.48 2.53 -4.41
CA ASP A 51 -2.33 2.71 -5.29
C ASP A 51 -1.30 1.60 -5.05
N VAL A 52 -1.30 0.61 -5.93
CA VAL A 52 -0.44 -0.58 -5.82
C VAL A 52 1.02 -0.32 -6.23
N HIS A 53 1.40 0.93 -6.51
CA HIS A 53 2.76 1.27 -6.94
C HIS A 53 3.19 2.65 -6.46
N VAL A 54 3.81 2.71 -5.27
CA VAL A 54 4.43 3.94 -4.77
C VAL A 54 5.91 3.76 -4.45
N HIS A 55 6.65 4.88 -4.44
CA HIS A 55 8.03 4.92 -3.98
C HIS A 55 8.16 5.98 -2.89
N PHE A 56 8.14 5.56 -1.63
CA PHE A 56 8.27 6.48 -0.49
C PHE A 56 9.71 6.71 -0.05
N ARG A 57 10.67 6.00 -0.65
CA ARG A 57 12.10 6.34 -0.61
C ARG A 57 12.75 6.25 0.79
N GLU A 58 12.02 5.82 1.80
CA GLU A 58 12.51 5.56 3.15
C GLU A 58 12.46 4.04 3.41
N PRO A 59 13.58 3.39 3.76
CA PRO A 59 14.86 3.98 4.19
C PRO A 59 15.82 4.45 3.07
N GLY A 60 16.73 5.36 3.44
CA GLY A 60 17.97 5.65 2.70
C GLY A 60 17.93 6.83 1.74
N PHE A 61 16.74 7.23 1.27
CA PHE A 61 16.57 8.34 0.34
C PHE A 61 15.54 9.36 0.86
N GLU A 62 15.51 9.61 2.17
CA GLU A 62 14.54 10.47 2.88
C GLU A 62 14.53 11.93 2.40
N HIS A 63 15.62 12.36 1.75
CA HIS A 63 15.68 13.68 1.09
C HIS A 63 14.74 13.82 -0.12
N LYS A 64 14.21 12.70 -0.63
CA LYS A 64 13.22 12.67 -1.72
C LYS A 64 11.80 12.60 -1.19
N GLU A 65 11.55 11.65 -0.29
CA GLU A 65 10.24 11.39 0.32
C GLU A 65 10.45 10.53 1.58
N THR A 66 9.46 10.52 2.49
CA THR A 66 9.43 9.66 3.68
C THR A 66 8.08 8.93 3.76
N TRP A 67 7.96 7.91 4.61
CA TRP A 67 6.66 7.24 4.85
C TRP A 67 5.59 8.23 5.34
N GLU A 68 5.97 9.16 6.22
CA GLU A 68 5.05 10.16 6.75
C GLU A 68 4.57 11.13 5.65
N THR A 69 5.48 11.68 4.86
CA THR A 69 5.14 12.68 3.84
C THR A 69 4.42 12.03 2.64
N GLY A 70 4.87 10.85 2.22
CA GLY A 70 4.23 10.07 1.16
C GLY A 70 2.80 9.64 1.51
N ALA A 71 2.58 9.11 2.71
CA ALA A 71 1.24 8.72 3.17
C ALA A 71 0.27 9.91 3.24
N ARG A 72 0.73 11.06 3.74
CA ARG A 72 -0.07 12.30 3.79
C ARG A 72 -0.40 12.83 2.39
N SER A 73 0.54 12.72 1.46
CA SER A 73 0.35 13.09 0.05
C SER A 73 -0.71 12.20 -0.61
N ALA A 74 -0.61 10.88 -0.41
CA ALA A 74 -1.59 9.89 -0.88
C ALA A 74 -2.99 10.16 -0.32
N ALA A 75 -3.11 10.36 1.00
CA ALA A 75 -4.37 10.70 1.67
C ALA A 75 -5.01 11.97 1.10
N ALA A 76 -4.20 13.03 0.89
CA ALA A 76 -4.66 14.29 0.30
C ALA A 76 -5.16 14.11 -1.15
N GLY A 77 -4.68 13.10 -1.87
CA GLY A 77 -5.14 12.71 -3.20
C GLY A 77 -6.33 11.74 -3.22
N GLY A 78 -6.85 11.33 -2.06
CA GLY A 78 -7.95 10.36 -1.94
C GLY A 78 -7.50 8.89 -2.01
N VAL A 79 -6.20 8.61 -1.88
CA VAL A 79 -5.64 7.25 -1.77
C VAL A 79 -5.58 6.86 -0.30
N THR A 80 -6.21 5.74 0.06
CA THR A 80 -6.30 5.24 1.44
C THR A 80 -5.48 3.97 1.66
N THR A 81 -4.95 3.36 0.60
CA THR A 81 -4.07 2.19 0.70
C THR A 81 -2.99 2.24 -0.36
N VAL A 82 -1.75 1.94 0.01
CA VAL A 82 -0.60 1.92 -0.93
C VAL A 82 0.18 0.61 -0.89
N ALA A 83 0.94 0.28 -1.94
CA ALA A 83 1.98 -0.75 -1.88
C ALA A 83 3.35 -0.15 -2.26
N GLU A 84 4.29 -0.17 -1.31
CA GLU A 84 5.60 0.49 -1.44
C GLU A 84 6.66 -0.45 -2.02
N GLN A 85 7.40 0.06 -2.99
CA GLN A 85 8.38 -0.70 -3.77
C GLN A 85 9.71 -0.92 -3.02
N PRO A 86 10.46 -1.99 -3.33
CA PRO A 86 11.58 -2.46 -2.51
C PRO A 86 12.88 -1.69 -2.78
N ASN A 87 12.88 -0.75 -3.72
CA ASN A 87 14.05 -0.02 -4.22
C ASN A 87 14.46 1.16 -3.31
N THR A 88 14.63 0.84 -2.04
CA THR A 88 15.15 1.68 -0.96
C THR A 88 16.60 1.31 -0.65
N ASP A 89 17.22 1.95 0.34
CA ASP A 89 18.54 1.56 0.85
C ASP A 89 18.48 1.31 2.37
N PRO A 90 18.56 0.04 2.84
CA PRO A 90 18.77 -1.17 2.02
C PRO A 90 17.57 -1.52 1.14
N THR A 91 17.83 -2.26 0.07
CA THR A 91 16.79 -2.90 -0.75
C THR A 91 16.07 -3.95 0.09
N THR A 92 14.75 -4.07 -0.04
CA THR A 92 13.94 -5.04 0.72
C THR A 92 14.04 -6.46 0.14
N THR A 93 15.18 -7.12 0.29
CA THR A 93 15.49 -8.43 -0.34
C THR A 93 15.64 -9.57 0.66
N ASP A 94 15.50 -9.29 1.95
CA ASP A 94 15.59 -10.28 3.03
C ASP A 94 14.64 -9.90 4.20
N GLY A 95 14.49 -10.79 5.17
CA GLY A 95 13.65 -10.54 6.33
C GLY A 95 14.08 -9.33 7.17
N ALA A 96 15.38 -9.06 7.28
CA ALA A 96 15.89 -7.97 8.13
C ALA A 96 15.62 -6.58 7.52
N SER A 97 15.78 -6.45 6.21
CA SER A 97 15.45 -5.24 5.44
C SER A 97 13.94 -5.00 5.39
N PHE A 98 13.11 -6.06 5.35
CA PHE A 98 11.66 -5.95 5.54
C PHE A 98 11.31 -5.40 6.92
N ASP A 99 11.84 -6.03 7.97
CA ASP A 99 11.53 -5.65 9.36
C ASP A 99 11.93 -4.18 9.62
N ALA A 100 13.10 -3.76 9.12
CA ALA A 100 13.55 -2.37 9.20
C ALA A 100 12.64 -1.38 8.44
N LYS A 101 12.11 -1.78 7.28
CA LYS A 101 11.15 -0.96 6.51
C LYS A 101 9.80 -0.88 7.22
N ALA A 102 9.30 -2.00 7.76
CA ALA A 102 8.04 -2.07 8.50
C ALA A 102 8.04 -1.15 9.73
N GLU A 103 9.15 -1.05 10.46
CA GLU A 103 9.30 -0.10 11.57
C GLU A 103 9.10 1.36 11.15
N ARG A 104 9.51 1.74 9.93
CA ARG A 104 9.35 3.09 9.39
C ARG A 104 7.95 3.31 8.83
N ALA A 105 7.39 2.29 8.19
CA ALA A 105 6.04 2.30 7.64
C ALA A 105 4.95 2.51 8.71
N ALA A 106 5.23 2.18 9.98
CA ALA A 106 4.35 2.47 11.12
C ALA A 106 4.01 3.97 11.29
N LYS A 107 4.71 4.88 10.63
CA LYS A 107 4.40 6.32 10.59
C LYS A 107 3.30 6.68 9.57
N SER A 108 2.87 5.74 8.73
CA SER A 108 1.85 5.97 7.71
C SER A 108 0.51 6.36 8.34
N CYS A 109 -0.16 7.36 7.77
CA CYS A 109 -1.52 7.74 8.15
C CYS A 109 -2.61 7.05 7.32
N ILE A 110 -2.21 6.14 6.42
CA ILE A 110 -3.09 5.32 5.57
C ILE A 110 -2.64 3.85 5.64
N ASP A 111 -3.48 2.93 5.17
CA ASP A 111 -3.12 1.51 5.08
C ASP A 111 -2.01 1.29 4.05
N TYR A 112 -1.23 0.21 4.22
CA TYR A 112 -0.12 -0.07 3.33
C TYR A 112 0.22 -1.55 3.23
N GLY A 113 0.82 -1.91 2.10
CA GLY A 113 1.59 -3.12 1.86
C GLY A 113 3.05 -2.78 1.58
N ILE A 114 3.94 -3.72 1.89
CA ILE A 114 5.37 -3.63 1.59
C ILE A 114 5.70 -4.73 0.57
N ASN A 115 6.32 -4.34 -0.53
CA ASN A 115 6.82 -5.31 -1.50
C ASN A 115 8.25 -5.74 -1.16
N GLY A 116 8.57 -7.00 -1.48
CA GLY A 116 9.91 -7.55 -1.46
C GLY A 116 10.54 -7.51 -2.85
N GLY A 117 11.84 -7.23 -2.93
CA GLY A 117 12.60 -7.23 -4.18
C GLY A 117 13.29 -8.57 -4.43
N VAL A 118 13.66 -8.81 -5.69
CA VAL A 118 14.50 -9.92 -6.11
C VAL A 118 15.75 -9.35 -6.75
N THR A 119 16.91 -9.69 -6.19
CA THR A 119 18.25 -9.31 -6.65
C THR A 119 19.20 -10.48 -6.45
N ALA A 120 20.48 -10.33 -6.80
CA ALA A 120 21.50 -11.35 -6.52
C ALA A 120 21.69 -11.67 -5.02
N ASP A 121 21.34 -10.74 -4.13
CA ASP A 121 21.43 -10.87 -2.67
C ASP A 121 20.09 -11.28 -2.02
N TRP A 122 19.12 -11.72 -2.83
CA TRP A 122 17.80 -12.13 -2.35
C TRP A 122 17.89 -13.36 -1.44
N ASP A 123 17.34 -13.23 -0.23
CA ASP A 123 17.14 -14.33 0.72
C ASP A 123 15.65 -14.72 0.76
N PRO A 124 15.23 -15.71 -0.05
CA PRO A 124 13.83 -16.11 -0.16
C PRO A 124 13.27 -16.68 1.13
N ASP A 125 14.06 -17.43 1.88
CA ASP A 125 13.60 -18.14 3.07
C ASP A 125 13.19 -17.12 4.14
N SER A 126 14.04 -16.13 4.41
CA SER A 126 13.70 -15.10 5.39
C SER A 126 12.65 -14.13 4.86
N LEU A 127 12.69 -13.73 3.59
CA LEU A 127 11.75 -12.72 3.07
C LEU A 127 10.32 -13.25 2.95
N LEU A 128 10.13 -14.48 2.47
CA LEU A 128 8.78 -15.06 2.26
C LEU A 128 8.09 -15.50 3.56
N ASP A 129 8.82 -15.57 4.68
CA ASP A 129 8.24 -15.74 6.02
C ASP A 129 7.55 -14.46 6.54
N ARG A 130 7.64 -13.33 5.82
CA ARG A 130 7.02 -12.04 6.17
C ARG A 130 5.73 -11.79 5.39
N PRO A 131 4.83 -10.91 5.89
CA PRO A 131 3.58 -10.57 5.21
C PRO A 131 3.81 -9.59 4.06
N LEU A 132 4.46 -10.04 2.98
CA LEU A 132 4.64 -9.25 1.78
C LEU A 132 3.30 -8.98 1.09
N PHE A 133 3.17 -7.80 0.47
CA PHE A 133 2.10 -7.56 -0.50
C PHE A 133 2.38 -8.28 -1.82
N ALA A 134 3.62 -8.21 -2.30
CA ALA A 134 4.10 -8.88 -3.51
C ALA A 134 5.63 -9.08 -3.45
N LEU A 135 6.16 -9.99 -4.29
CA LEU A 135 7.52 -9.85 -4.81
C LEU A 135 7.46 -8.92 -6.01
N GLY A 136 7.99 -7.72 -5.85
CA GLY A 136 7.91 -6.69 -6.86
C GLY A 136 8.55 -5.41 -6.35
N GLU A 137 8.98 -4.49 -7.18
CA GLU A 137 9.01 -4.58 -8.63
C GLU A 137 10.25 -5.37 -9.07
N VAL A 138 10.05 -6.54 -9.72
CA VAL A 138 11.15 -7.37 -10.25
C VAL A 138 11.56 -6.84 -11.62
N PHE A 139 12.86 -6.57 -11.82
CA PHE A 139 13.36 -5.97 -13.06
C PHE A 139 13.93 -7.04 -13.99
N LEU A 140 13.39 -7.15 -15.21
CA LEU A 140 13.89 -8.05 -16.27
C LEU A 140 14.86 -7.36 -17.25
N ALA A 141 15.18 -6.08 -16.99
CA ALA A 141 16.19 -5.30 -17.68
C ALA A 141 16.89 -4.37 -16.68
N ASP A 142 18.16 -4.04 -16.93
CA ASP A 142 18.92 -3.11 -16.09
C ASP A 142 18.18 -1.76 -15.98
N SER A 143 17.82 -1.38 -14.76
CA SER A 143 17.09 -0.16 -14.44
C SER A 143 17.75 0.55 -13.24
N THR A 144 17.04 1.46 -12.57
CA THR A 144 17.50 2.09 -11.33
C THR A 144 17.93 1.06 -10.26
N GLY A 145 19.20 1.13 -9.85
CA GLY A 145 19.74 0.37 -8.71
C GLY A 145 20.39 -0.97 -9.05
N ASP A 146 20.70 -1.25 -10.33
CA ASP A 146 21.33 -2.51 -10.77
C ASP A 146 20.57 -3.78 -10.31
N MET A 147 19.23 -3.70 -10.25
CA MET A 147 18.36 -4.80 -9.80
C MET A 147 17.87 -5.71 -10.94
N GLY A 148 18.45 -5.60 -12.13
CA GLY A 148 18.11 -6.50 -13.24
C GLY A 148 18.49 -7.94 -12.90
N ILE A 149 17.60 -8.89 -13.16
CA ILE A 149 17.86 -10.32 -12.93
C ILE A 149 17.74 -11.14 -14.22
N GLU A 150 18.52 -12.22 -14.28
CA GLU A 150 18.47 -13.19 -15.37
C GLU A 150 17.24 -14.10 -15.27
N ALA A 151 16.87 -14.74 -16.39
CA ALA A 151 15.67 -15.57 -16.50
C ALA A 151 15.62 -16.73 -15.49
N ASP A 152 16.76 -17.31 -15.14
CA ASP A 152 16.84 -18.41 -14.17
C ASP A 152 16.42 -17.95 -12.77
N LEU A 153 16.95 -16.81 -12.31
CA LEU A 153 16.60 -16.23 -11.00
C LEU A 153 15.14 -15.76 -10.98
N PHE A 154 14.64 -15.21 -12.08
CA PHE A 154 13.23 -14.87 -12.19
C PHE A 154 12.32 -16.10 -12.09
N SER A 155 12.71 -17.20 -12.74
CA SER A 155 11.95 -18.46 -12.71
C SER A 155 11.90 -19.03 -11.29
N GLU A 156 13.03 -19.03 -10.58
CA GLU A 156 13.09 -19.41 -9.17
C GLU A 156 12.19 -18.52 -8.30
N ALA A 157 12.26 -17.19 -8.49
CA ALA A 157 11.42 -16.26 -7.74
C ALA A 157 9.92 -16.50 -7.97
N ALA A 158 9.51 -16.74 -9.21
CA ALA A 158 8.12 -17.03 -9.55
C ALA A 158 7.63 -18.36 -8.94
N GLU A 159 8.46 -19.40 -8.93
CA GLU A 159 8.15 -20.68 -8.30
C GLU A 159 7.98 -20.52 -6.79
N ARG A 160 8.96 -19.91 -6.11
CA ARG A 160 8.94 -19.71 -4.65
C ARG A 160 7.78 -18.83 -4.20
N ALA A 161 7.48 -17.75 -4.94
CA ALA A 161 6.33 -16.90 -4.66
C ALA A 161 5.01 -17.65 -4.85
N GLY A 162 4.91 -18.48 -5.90
CA GLY A 162 3.75 -19.34 -6.14
C GLY A 162 3.49 -20.33 -5.02
N GLU A 163 4.54 -20.95 -4.46
CA GLU A 163 4.45 -21.84 -3.30
C GLU A 163 4.01 -21.09 -2.03
N ALA A 164 4.47 -19.85 -1.85
CA ALA A 164 4.12 -19.00 -0.72
C ALA A 164 2.76 -18.27 -0.87
N GLY A 165 2.12 -18.34 -2.04
CA GLY A 165 0.90 -17.60 -2.33
C GLY A 165 1.10 -16.09 -2.46
N VAL A 166 2.32 -15.64 -2.76
CA VAL A 166 2.69 -14.24 -2.94
C VAL A 166 2.67 -13.90 -4.44
N PRO A 167 2.02 -12.80 -4.87
CA PRO A 167 2.04 -12.41 -6.27
C PRO A 167 3.42 -11.84 -6.67
N VAL A 168 3.77 -11.98 -7.95
CA VAL A 168 4.97 -11.38 -8.54
C VAL A 168 4.56 -10.24 -9.46
N THR A 169 5.17 -9.05 -9.30
CA THR A 169 5.02 -7.91 -10.22
C THR A 169 6.34 -7.59 -10.90
N VAL A 170 6.27 -7.23 -12.18
CA VAL A 170 7.44 -7.12 -13.06
C VAL A 170 7.47 -5.73 -13.72
N HIS A 171 8.62 -5.07 -13.64
CA HIS A 171 8.96 -3.97 -14.55
C HIS A 171 9.43 -4.59 -15.86
N ALA A 172 8.58 -4.58 -16.88
CA ALA A 172 8.84 -5.22 -18.18
C ALA A 172 9.25 -4.20 -19.26
#